data_AF-A0A9W6M5I6-F1
#
_entry.id   AF-A0A9W6M5I6-F1
#
_cell.length_a   1.000
_cell.length_b   1.000
_cell.length_c   1.000
_cell.angle_alpha   90.00
_cell.angle_beta   90.00
_cell.angle_gamma   90.00
#
_symmetry.space_group_name_H-M   'P 1'
#
loop_
_entity.id
_entity.type
_entity.pdbx_description
1 polymer ?
#
loop_
_entity_poly.entity_id
_entity_poly.type
_entity_poly.pdbx_seq_one_letter_code
_entity_poly.pdbx_strand_id
1 'polypeptide(L)'
;MRLDEQVAAALALADARSAELTQLQARLRVEESDVRRYEKMSPSRLWALVRGDAEDRLAREQAERDVARRAVLNAAQRLDSARGELARLVADRDALGDVESAYAFTLAAHERVVRGHGGPGVDELALIAREIGEASDALREIDEAIAALAVATDALRIAFEKLESAGGWSTYDTFFGGGFFADAMKHGRIDEASAAFQRVNRALERLTIELRDVGAGPVRGVEMSSSLAVFDVVFDNIVSDWMVRDRIARAREESLDLRVRLSELEKSLAERRLAVAERLASLASRREALLLASR
;
A
#
# COMPACT_ATOMS: atom_id res chain seq x y z
N MET A 1 5.48 1.83 22.12
CA MET A 1 6.68 1.34 21.41
C MET A 1 6.38 0.86 19.99
N ARG A 2 5.50 -0.13 19.76
CA ARG A 2 5.21 -0.63 18.39
C ARG A 2 4.44 0.36 17.50
N LEU A 3 3.41 1.01 18.03
CA LEU A 3 2.71 2.11 17.30
C LEU A 3 3.64 3.29 16.98
N ASP A 4 4.63 3.56 17.83
CA ASP A 4 5.62 4.61 17.57
C ASP A 4 6.53 4.25 16.38
N GLU A 5 6.88 2.96 16.24
CA GLU A 5 7.62 2.45 15.09
C GLU A 5 6.77 2.48 13.80
N GLN A 6 5.48 2.14 13.87
CA GLN A 6 4.56 2.26 12.74
C GLN A 6 4.38 3.72 12.29
N VAL A 7 4.19 4.64 13.23
CA VAL A 7 4.10 6.08 12.95
C VAL A 7 5.40 6.60 12.34
N ALA A 8 6.56 6.18 12.85
CA ALA A 8 7.86 6.55 12.27
C ALA A 8 8.03 6.02 10.84
N ALA A 9 7.61 4.77 10.57
CA ALA A 9 7.65 4.20 9.23
C ALA A 9 6.70 4.90 8.26
N ALA A 10 5.47 5.20 8.69
CA ALA A 10 4.49 5.93 7.89
C ALA A 10 4.94 7.37 7.61
N LEU A 11 5.58 8.02 8.58
CA LEU A 11 6.19 9.35 8.39
C LEU A 11 7.31 9.30 7.35
N ALA A 12 8.23 8.34 7.46
CA ALA A 12 9.31 8.17 6.50
C ALA A 12 8.78 7.90 5.07
N LEU A 13 7.71 7.11 4.94
CA LEU A 13 7.02 6.90 3.66
C LEU A 13 6.41 8.19 3.11
N ALA A 14 5.70 8.96 3.94
CA ALA A 14 5.10 10.23 3.53
C ALA A 14 6.16 11.24 3.08
N ASP A 15 7.30 11.31 3.77
CA ASP A 15 8.43 12.16 3.40
C ASP A 15 9.05 11.73 2.06
N ALA A 16 9.26 10.42 1.86
CA ALA A 16 9.75 9.88 0.59
C ALA A 16 8.81 10.22 -0.58
N ARG A 17 7.48 10.06 -0.40
CA ARG A 17 6.48 10.42 -1.42
C ARG A 17 6.41 11.93 -1.67
N SER A 18 6.64 12.75 -0.65
CA SER A 18 6.73 14.20 -0.78
C SER A 18 7.96 14.64 -1.59
N ALA A 19 9.11 14.01 -1.34
CA ALA A 19 10.34 14.25 -2.10
C ALA A 19 10.17 13.83 -3.57
N GLU A 20 9.57 12.66 -3.83
CA GLU A 20 9.24 12.17 -5.17
C GLU A 20 8.34 13.14 -5.94
N LEU A 21 7.25 13.60 -5.32
CA LEU A 21 6.34 14.58 -5.93
C LEU A 21 7.08 15.87 -6.31
N THR A 22 7.97 16.34 -5.44
CA THR A 22 8.78 17.55 -5.70
C THR A 22 9.68 17.38 -6.92
N GLN A 23 10.33 16.22 -7.07
CA GLN A 23 11.16 15.91 -8.23
C GLN A 23 10.34 15.86 -9.54
N LEU A 24 9.16 15.22 -9.51
CA LEU A 24 8.30 15.13 -10.68
C LEU A 24 7.71 16.49 -11.08
N GLN A 25 7.36 17.33 -10.10
CA GLN A 25 6.94 18.72 -10.37
C GLN A 25 8.05 19.54 -11.01
N ALA A 26 9.32 19.34 -10.61
CA ALA A 26 10.45 20.00 -11.25
C ALA A 26 10.60 19.57 -12.72
N ARG A 27 10.46 18.26 -13.02
CA ARG A 27 10.47 17.76 -14.40
C ARG A 27 9.33 18.34 -15.23
N LEU A 28 8.09 18.34 -14.71
CA LEU A 28 6.94 18.93 -15.41
C LEU A 28 7.18 20.40 -15.77
N ARG A 29 7.84 21.19 -14.91
CA ARG A 29 8.16 22.59 -15.22
C ARG A 29 9.11 22.73 -16.41
N VAL A 30 10.05 21.78 -16.58
CA VAL A 30 10.95 21.72 -17.74
C VAL A 30 10.15 21.43 -19.00
N GLU A 31 9.35 20.36 -19.00
CA GLU A 31 8.51 19.99 -20.16
C GLU A 31 7.54 21.11 -20.56
N GLU A 32 6.91 21.76 -19.57
CA GLU A 32 6.05 22.92 -19.84
C GLU A 32 6.83 24.12 -20.41
N SER A 33 8.11 24.28 -20.06
CA SER A 33 8.98 25.31 -20.63
C SER A 33 9.31 25.01 -22.09
N ASP A 34 9.60 23.75 -22.41
CA ASP A 34 9.93 23.33 -23.78
C ASP A 34 8.71 23.47 -24.70
N VAL A 35 7.53 23.03 -24.27
CA VAL A 35 6.28 23.29 -25.00
C VAL A 35 6.05 24.79 -25.22
N ARG A 36 6.18 25.61 -24.17
CA ARG A 36 6.03 27.08 -24.29
C ARG A 36 7.05 27.71 -25.25
N ARG A 37 8.26 27.14 -25.33
CA ARG A 37 9.31 27.60 -26.26
C ARG A 37 8.90 27.38 -27.70
N TYR A 38 8.33 26.21 -28.03
CA TYR A 38 7.83 25.92 -29.37
C TYR A 38 6.56 26.70 -29.71
N GLU A 39 5.62 26.87 -28.77
CA GLU A 39 4.39 27.66 -28.96
C GLU A 39 4.66 29.14 -29.24
N LYS A 40 5.73 29.72 -28.68
CA LYS A 40 6.08 31.14 -28.84
C LYS A 40 6.97 31.44 -30.06
N MET A 41 7.46 30.42 -30.76
CA MET A 41 8.30 30.65 -31.94
C MET A 41 7.44 30.97 -33.17
N SER A 42 7.84 32.02 -33.91
CA SER A 42 7.23 32.33 -35.21
C SER A 42 7.37 31.13 -36.15
N PRO A 43 6.33 30.77 -36.94
CA PRO A 43 6.40 29.69 -37.92
C PRO A 43 7.65 29.80 -38.80
N SER A 44 8.00 31.00 -39.26
CA SER A 44 9.19 31.26 -40.09
C SER A 44 10.55 30.96 -39.39
N ARG A 45 10.63 31.01 -38.05
CA ARG A 45 11.82 30.56 -37.29
C ARG A 45 11.83 29.05 -37.07
N LEU A 46 10.66 28.44 -36.89
CA LEU A 46 10.51 26.99 -36.81
C LEU A 46 10.88 26.31 -38.14
N TRP A 47 10.42 26.89 -39.26
CA TRP A 47 10.80 26.50 -40.63
C TRP A 47 12.30 26.67 -40.93
N ALA A 48 12.96 27.66 -40.31
CA ALA A 48 14.39 27.90 -40.47
C ALA A 48 15.27 26.95 -39.65
N LEU A 49 14.76 26.38 -38.54
CA LEU A 49 15.49 25.42 -37.71
C LEU A 49 15.47 24.01 -38.30
N VAL A 50 14.34 23.56 -38.85
CA VAL A 50 14.20 22.20 -39.41
C VAL A 50 13.17 22.18 -40.54
N ARG A 51 13.58 21.66 -41.70
CA ARG A 51 12.77 21.50 -42.92
C ARG A 51 11.70 20.40 -42.70
N GLY A 52 10.49 20.76 -42.24
CA GLY A 52 9.29 19.91 -42.28
C GLY A 52 8.88 19.11 -41.01
N ASP A 53 9.55 19.28 -39.86
CA ASP A 53 9.37 18.43 -38.64
C ASP A 53 8.90 19.24 -37.39
N ALA A 54 8.46 20.49 -37.58
CA ALA A 54 8.15 21.39 -36.45
C ALA A 54 6.84 21.05 -35.73
N GLU A 55 5.80 20.68 -36.48
CA GLU A 55 4.50 20.26 -35.92
C GLU A 55 4.65 18.91 -35.20
N ASP A 56 5.39 17.97 -35.79
CA ASP A 56 5.70 16.67 -35.18
C ASP A 56 6.52 16.81 -33.89
N ARG A 57 7.46 17.76 -33.84
CA ARG A 57 8.20 18.08 -32.60
C ARG A 57 7.30 18.67 -31.52
N LEU A 58 6.46 19.65 -31.86
CA LEU A 58 5.52 20.23 -30.88
C LEU A 58 4.58 19.15 -30.32
N ALA A 59 4.10 18.24 -31.17
CA ALA A 59 3.27 17.12 -30.75
C ALA A 59 4.01 16.17 -29.79
N ARG A 60 5.31 15.87 -30.04
CA ARG A 60 6.14 15.07 -29.12
C ARG A 60 6.32 15.76 -27.76
N GLU A 61 6.68 17.03 -27.76
CA GLU A 61 6.90 17.83 -26.54
C GLU A 61 5.59 17.95 -25.72
N GLN A 62 4.44 18.10 -26.40
CA GLN A 62 3.12 18.07 -25.75
C GLN A 62 2.82 16.70 -25.12
N ALA A 63 3.18 15.61 -25.79
CA ALA A 63 3.02 14.26 -25.25
C ALA A 63 3.92 14.04 -24.02
N GLU A 64 5.18 14.49 -24.05
CA GLU A 64 6.12 14.43 -22.93
C GLU A 64 5.61 15.23 -21.71
N ARG A 65 5.10 16.44 -21.94
CA ARG A 65 4.41 17.24 -20.90
C ARG A 65 3.21 16.51 -20.30
N ASP A 66 2.37 15.89 -21.13
CA ASP A 66 1.17 15.20 -20.66
C ASP A 66 1.52 13.92 -19.87
N VAL A 67 2.60 13.22 -20.23
CA VAL A 67 3.19 12.14 -19.40
C VAL A 67 3.68 12.70 -18.05
N ALA A 68 4.47 13.76 -18.05
CA ALA A 68 4.96 14.38 -16.81
C ALA A 68 3.81 14.87 -15.91
N ARG A 69 2.73 15.39 -16.50
CA ARG A 69 1.53 15.83 -15.77
C ARG A 69 0.83 14.67 -15.08
N ARG A 70 0.65 13.54 -15.77
CA ARG A 70 0.08 12.31 -15.18
C ARG A 70 0.95 11.78 -14.05
N ALA A 71 2.27 11.77 -14.22
CA ALA A 71 3.19 11.36 -13.17
C ALA A 71 3.05 12.22 -11.90
N VAL A 72 2.90 13.54 -12.03
CA VAL A 72 2.64 14.45 -10.90
C VAL A 72 1.30 14.16 -10.22
N LEU A 73 0.23 13.91 -11.00
CA LEU A 73 -1.08 13.56 -10.44
C LEU A 73 -1.02 12.25 -9.64
N ASN A 74 -0.37 11.22 -10.19
CA ASN A 74 -0.20 9.93 -9.54
C ASN A 74 0.62 10.05 -8.24
N ALA A 75 1.74 10.78 -8.29
CA ALA A 75 2.57 11.02 -7.11
C ALA A 75 1.85 11.82 -6.03
N ALA A 76 1.02 12.79 -6.41
CA ALA A 76 0.21 13.54 -5.46
C ALA A 76 -0.81 12.62 -4.75
N GLN A 77 -1.45 11.71 -5.50
CA GLN A 77 -2.37 10.74 -4.92
C GLN A 77 -1.66 9.73 -3.99
N ARG A 78 -0.43 9.30 -4.33
CA ARG A 78 0.40 8.47 -3.44
C ARG A 78 0.72 9.20 -2.14
N LEU A 79 1.11 10.47 -2.20
CA LEU A 79 1.39 11.29 -1.03
C LEU A 79 0.14 11.49 -0.15
N ASP A 80 -1.00 11.79 -0.75
CA ASP A 80 -2.26 11.95 -0.02
C ASP A 80 -2.64 10.68 0.76
N SER A 81 -2.47 9.52 0.12
CA SER A 81 -2.73 8.22 0.73
C SER A 81 -1.77 7.93 1.89
N ALA A 82 -0.46 8.18 1.70
CA ALA A 82 0.53 8.03 2.76
C ALA A 82 0.26 8.96 3.97
N ARG A 83 -0.18 10.19 3.70
CA ARG A 83 -0.60 11.14 4.75
C ARG A 83 -1.87 10.69 5.47
N GLY A 84 -2.83 10.12 4.74
CA GLY A 84 -4.03 9.53 5.32
C GLY A 84 -3.71 8.40 6.30
N GLU A 85 -2.81 7.49 5.92
CA GLU A 85 -2.38 6.39 6.80
C GLU A 85 -1.61 6.92 8.01
N LEU A 86 -0.70 7.88 7.83
CA LEU A 86 -0.02 8.53 8.95
C LEU A 86 -1.01 9.18 9.92
N ALA A 87 -2.03 9.89 9.40
CA ALA A 87 -3.04 10.53 10.23
C ALA A 87 -3.89 9.51 11.00
N ARG A 88 -4.25 8.39 10.37
CA ARG A 88 -4.92 7.26 11.03
C ARG A 88 -4.08 6.70 12.16
N LEU A 89 -2.81 6.36 11.90
CA LEU A 89 -1.91 5.78 12.91
C LEU A 89 -1.62 6.75 14.06
N VAL A 90 -1.49 8.05 13.79
CA VAL A 90 -1.37 9.08 14.82
C VAL A 90 -2.64 9.15 15.66
N ALA A 91 -3.83 9.12 15.04
CA ALA A 91 -5.09 9.10 15.75
C ALA A 91 -5.28 7.83 16.58
N ASP A 92 -4.90 6.66 16.05
CA ASP A 92 -4.95 5.38 16.75
C ASP A 92 -4.01 5.40 17.97
N ARG A 93 -2.77 5.90 17.81
CA ARG A 93 -1.82 6.11 18.92
C ARG A 93 -2.39 7.05 19.98
N ASP A 94 -2.98 8.18 19.56
CA ASP A 94 -3.52 9.18 20.49
C ASP A 94 -4.80 8.68 21.18
N ALA A 95 -5.62 7.88 20.50
CA ALA A 95 -6.85 7.27 21.02
C ALA A 95 -6.57 6.10 21.98
N LEU A 96 -5.51 5.33 21.72
CA LEU A 96 -5.00 4.35 22.69
C LEU A 96 -4.48 5.04 23.95
N GLY A 97 -4.11 6.31 23.90
CA GLY A 97 -3.75 7.10 25.08
C GLY A 97 -2.88 6.32 26.07
N ASP A 98 -3.13 6.51 27.36
CA ASP A 98 -2.53 5.70 28.41
C ASP A 98 -3.39 4.47 28.75
N VAL A 99 -3.97 3.78 27.77
CA VAL A 99 -4.78 2.56 28.01
C VAL A 99 -3.94 1.47 28.66
N GLU A 100 -2.64 1.42 28.34
CA GLU A 100 -1.68 0.52 28.98
C GLU A 100 -1.50 0.86 30.48
N SER A 101 -1.37 2.14 30.86
CA SER A 101 -1.34 2.47 32.31
C SER A 101 -2.70 2.53 32.95
N ALA A 102 -3.80 2.73 32.23
CA ALA A 102 -5.16 2.61 32.77
C ALA A 102 -5.46 1.14 33.09
N TYR A 103 -5.10 0.21 32.19
CA TYR A 103 -5.15 -1.21 32.44
C TYR A 103 -4.19 -1.62 33.57
N ALA A 104 -2.94 -1.18 33.53
CA ALA A 104 -1.97 -1.44 34.60
C ALA A 104 -2.40 -0.84 35.94
N PHE A 105 -3.05 0.33 35.95
CA PHE A 105 -3.62 0.95 37.15
C PHE A 105 -4.79 0.13 37.69
N THR A 106 -5.68 -0.34 36.82
CA THR A 106 -6.82 -1.17 37.19
C THR A 106 -6.36 -2.54 37.70
N LEU A 107 -5.36 -3.13 37.04
CA LEU A 107 -4.70 -4.36 37.46
C LEU A 107 -3.96 -4.17 38.79
N ALA A 108 -3.21 -3.09 38.97
CA ALA A 108 -2.52 -2.76 40.22
C ALA A 108 -3.48 -2.41 41.36
N ALA A 109 -4.65 -1.85 41.06
CA ALA A 109 -5.73 -1.65 42.03
C ALA A 109 -6.33 -3.00 42.45
N HIS A 110 -6.51 -3.94 41.51
CA HIS A 110 -6.98 -5.28 41.81
C HIS A 110 -5.95 -6.12 42.56
N GLU A 111 -4.67 -6.06 42.17
CA GLU A 111 -3.54 -6.68 42.86
C GLU A 111 -3.40 -6.16 44.29
N ARG A 112 -3.67 -4.89 44.56
CA ARG A 112 -3.66 -4.35 45.94
C ARG A 112 -4.77 -4.93 46.82
N VAL A 113 -5.96 -5.14 46.27
CA VAL A 113 -7.09 -5.79 46.98
C VAL A 113 -6.77 -7.26 47.27
N VAL A 114 -6.11 -7.94 46.33
CA VAL A 114 -5.71 -9.36 46.48
C VAL A 114 -4.49 -9.50 47.41
N ARG A 115 -3.52 -8.58 47.38
CA ARG A 115 -2.35 -8.55 48.30
C ARG A 115 -2.76 -8.33 49.77
N GLY A 116 -3.87 -7.65 50.04
CA GLY A 116 -4.43 -7.54 51.38
C GLY A 116 -4.80 -8.89 52.02
N HIS A 117 -4.91 -9.95 51.21
CA HIS A 117 -5.28 -11.31 51.63
C HIS A 117 -4.12 -12.33 51.53
N GLY A 118 -2.92 -11.92 51.07
CA GLY A 118 -1.65 -12.64 51.28
C GLY A 118 -1.59 -14.14 50.96
N GLY A 119 -2.29 -14.62 49.94
CA GLY A 119 -2.30 -16.05 49.57
C GLY A 119 -1.21 -16.47 48.57
N PRO A 120 -0.74 -17.73 48.59
CA PRO A 120 0.08 -18.29 47.52
C PRO A 120 -0.71 -18.28 46.20
N GLY A 121 -0.25 -17.52 45.20
CA GLY A 121 -0.91 -17.39 43.88
C GLY A 121 -0.95 -15.98 43.27
N VAL A 122 -0.59 -14.93 44.04
CA VAL A 122 -0.62 -13.54 43.56
C VAL A 122 0.39 -13.28 42.44
N ASP A 123 1.62 -13.78 42.56
CA ASP A 123 2.65 -13.61 41.53
C ASP A 123 2.29 -14.34 40.22
N GLU A 124 1.64 -15.51 40.34
CA GLU A 124 1.16 -16.27 39.17
C GLU A 124 -0.01 -15.57 38.46
N LEU A 125 -0.93 -14.97 39.21
CA LEU A 125 -2.02 -14.17 38.65
C LEU A 125 -1.50 -12.91 37.91
N ALA A 126 -0.48 -12.24 38.46
CA ALA A 126 0.16 -11.09 37.81
C ALA A 126 0.86 -11.48 36.51
N LEU A 127 1.54 -12.64 36.49
CA LEU A 127 2.14 -13.20 35.27
C LEU A 127 1.07 -13.52 34.22
N ILE A 128 -0.01 -14.20 34.60
CA ILE A 128 -1.11 -14.55 33.68
C ILE A 128 -1.78 -13.30 33.11
N ALA A 129 -2.00 -12.27 33.93
CA ALA A 129 -2.59 -11.02 33.46
C ALA A 129 -1.72 -10.34 32.38
N ARG A 130 -0.39 -10.32 32.58
CA ARG A 130 0.56 -9.83 31.58
C ARG A 130 0.50 -10.64 30.29
N GLU A 131 0.53 -11.96 30.38
CA GLU A 131 0.46 -12.84 29.20
C GLU A 131 -0.87 -12.69 28.44
N ILE A 132 -1.98 -12.44 29.15
CA ILE A 132 -3.28 -12.14 28.52
C ILE A 132 -3.22 -10.82 27.76
N GLY A 133 -2.61 -9.78 28.34
CA GLY A 133 -2.39 -8.50 27.68
C GLY A 133 -1.57 -8.66 26.39
N GLU A 134 -0.40 -9.29 26.49
CA GLU A 134 0.46 -9.56 25.34
C GLU A 134 -0.24 -10.37 24.24
N ALA A 135 -1.01 -11.39 24.62
CA ALA A 135 -1.77 -12.22 23.66
C ALA A 135 -2.93 -11.46 23.02
N SER A 136 -3.58 -10.56 23.76
CA SER A 136 -4.68 -9.72 23.28
C SER A 136 -4.17 -8.70 22.27
N ASP A 137 -3.03 -8.06 22.55
CA ASP A 137 -2.38 -7.14 21.62
C ASP A 137 -1.93 -7.85 20.34
N ALA A 138 -1.31 -9.02 20.47
CA ALA A 138 -0.93 -9.82 19.30
C ALA A 138 -2.14 -10.22 18.45
N LEU A 139 -3.29 -10.54 19.07
CA LEU A 139 -4.51 -10.88 18.34
C LEU A 139 -5.05 -9.67 17.57
N ARG A 140 -5.02 -8.48 18.16
CA ARG A 140 -5.42 -7.23 17.50
C ARG A 140 -4.52 -6.92 16.30
N GLU A 141 -3.20 -7.00 16.47
CA GLU A 141 -2.23 -6.77 15.37
C GLU A 141 -2.44 -7.75 14.20
N ILE A 142 -2.72 -9.03 14.51
CA ILE A 142 -3.04 -10.04 13.49
C ILE A 142 -4.34 -9.69 12.75
N ASP A 143 -5.37 -9.23 13.47
CA ASP A 143 -6.65 -8.82 12.88
C ASP A 143 -6.50 -7.58 11.97
N GLU A 144 -5.66 -6.61 12.34
CA GLU A 144 -5.29 -5.45 11.51
C GLU A 144 -4.59 -5.89 10.22
N ALA A 145 -3.64 -6.83 10.30
CA ALA A 145 -2.96 -7.37 9.13
C ALA A 145 -3.92 -8.17 8.22
N ILE A 146 -4.84 -8.96 8.78
CA ILE A 146 -5.88 -9.68 8.01
C ILE A 146 -6.79 -8.68 7.28
N ALA A 147 -7.19 -7.59 7.94
CA ALA A 147 -8.00 -6.55 7.32
C ALA A 147 -7.27 -5.87 6.15
N ALA A 148 -5.99 -5.52 6.31
CA ALA A 148 -5.19 -4.96 5.23
C ALA A 148 -4.96 -5.96 4.08
N LEU A 149 -4.80 -7.24 4.39
CA LEU A 149 -4.67 -8.32 3.40
C LEU A 149 -5.94 -8.48 2.55
N ALA A 150 -7.12 -8.40 3.18
CA ALA A 150 -8.39 -8.45 2.46
C ALA A 150 -8.52 -7.28 1.47
N VAL A 151 -8.13 -6.07 1.88
CA VAL A 151 -8.12 -4.88 1.02
C VAL A 151 -7.15 -5.06 -0.16
N ALA A 152 -5.93 -5.56 0.09
CA ALA A 152 -4.94 -5.82 -0.97
C ALA A 152 -5.42 -6.88 -1.97
N THR A 153 -6.04 -7.96 -1.47
CA THR A 153 -6.58 -9.05 -2.29
C THR A 153 -7.73 -8.56 -3.17
N ASP A 154 -8.64 -7.74 -2.64
CA ASP A 154 -9.75 -7.19 -3.42
C ASP A 154 -9.27 -6.17 -4.46
N ALA A 155 -8.32 -5.30 -4.08
CA ALA A 155 -7.70 -4.36 -5.02
C ALA A 155 -7.03 -5.10 -6.19
N LEU A 156 -6.31 -6.19 -5.91
CA LEU A 156 -5.66 -7.02 -6.92
C LEU A 156 -6.67 -7.70 -7.84
N ARG A 157 -7.76 -8.24 -7.28
CA ARG A 157 -8.86 -8.83 -8.05
C ARG A 157 -9.45 -7.82 -9.03
N ILE A 158 -9.78 -6.62 -8.56
CA ILE A 158 -10.33 -5.53 -9.40
C ILE A 158 -9.33 -5.13 -10.48
N ALA A 159 -8.04 -4.98 -10.15
CA ALA A 159 -7.01 -4.64 -11.12
C ALA A 159 -6.85 -5.71 -12.19
N PHE A 160 -6.89 -6.99 -11.80
CA PHE A 160 -6.83 -8.11 -12.73
C PHE A 160 -8.07 -8.17 -13.65
N GLU A 161 -9.28 -7.92 -13.12
CA GLU A 161 -10.50 -7.81 -13.92
C GLU A 161 -10.42 -6.66 -14.94
N LYS A 162 -9.85 -5.51 -14.55
CA LYS A 162 -9.62 -4.38 -15.46
C LYS A 162 -8.58 -4.70 -16.53
N LEU A 163 -7.53 -5.45 -16.17
CA LEU A 163 -6.52 -5.93 -17.10
C LEU A 163 -7.10 -6.91 -18.15
N GLU A 164 -7.94 -7.87 -17.72
CA GLU A 164 -8.56 -8.87 -18.60
C GLU A 164 -9.72 -8.30 -19.44
N SER A 165 -10.56 -7.45 -18.85
CA SER A 165 -11.68 -6.78 -19.56
C SER A 165 -11.22 -5.77 -20.61
N ALA A 166 -9.95 -5.37 -20.55
CA ALA A 166 -9.31 -4.66 -21.65
C ALA A 166 -9.17 -5.51 -22.92
N GLY A 167 -9.48 -6.83 -22.90
CA GLY A 167 -10.21 -7.64 -23.90
C GLY A 167 -9.87 -7.57 -25.41
N GLY A 168 -8.89 -6.78 -25.83
CA GLY A 168 -8.71 -6.35 -27.22
C GLY A 168 -7.31 -5.78 -27.49
N TRP A 169 -6.30 -6.19 -26.72
CA TRP A 169 -4.91 -5.82 -27.04
C TRP A 169 -4.37 -6.63 -28.23
N SER A 170 -5.02 -7.73 -28.61
CA SER A 170 -4.76 -8.51 -29.84
C SER A 170 -4.91 -7.67 -31.12
N THR A 171 -5.76 -6.64 -31.10
CA THR A 171 -5.96 -5.76 -32.27
C THR A 171 -4.92 -4.64 -32.38
N TYR A 172 -3.94 -4.55 -31.47
CA TYR A 172 -2.87 -3.54 -31.56
C TYR A 172 -2.02 -3.75 -32.85
N ASP A 173 -1.81 -5.00 -33.27
CA ASP A 173 -1.10 -5.34 -34.52
C ASP A 173 -1.87 -4.98 -35.81
N THR A 174 -3.16 -4.61 -35.73
CA THR A 174 -4.01 -4.42 -36.93
C THR A 174 -4.28 -2.95 -37.29
N PHE A 175 -3.96 -1.98 -36.42
CA PHE A 175 -4.42 -0.59 -36.57
C PHE A 175 -3.34 0.47 -36.81
N PHE A 176 -2.05 0.10 -36.91
CA PHE A 176 -0.99 1.02 -37.39
C PHE A 176 -1.06 1.27 -38.91
N GLY A 177 -2.28 1.30 -39.45
CA GLY A 177 -2.65 1.55 -40.84
C GLY A 177 -3.78 2.57 -41.03
N GLY A 178 -4.11 3.38 -40.01
CA GLY A 178 -4.84 4.65 -40.20
C GLY A 178 -6.04 4.90 -39.28
N GLY A 179 -6.02 6.06 -38.59
CA GLY A 179 -7.23 6.75 -38.11
C GLY A 179 -7.22 7.23 -36.65
N PHE A 180 -7.18 8.55 -36.47
CA PHE A 180 -7.15 9.32 -35.20
C PHE A 180 -8.32 9.07 -34.23
N PHE A 181 -9.34 8.29 -34.60
CA PHE A 181 -10.57 8.07 -33.81
C PHE A 181 -10.69 6.70 -33.13
N ALA A 182 -9.78 5.75 -33.40
CA ALA A 182 -9.76 4.45 -32.73
C ALA A 182 -9.03 4.47 -31.35
N ASP A 183 -8.35 5.57 -31.02
CA ASP A 183 -7.43 5.67 -29.87
C ASP A 183 -8.09 6.15 -28.56
N ALA A 184 -9.14 6.99 -28.61
CA ALA A 184 -9.69 7.62 -27.41
C ALA A 184 -10.43 6.64 -26.46
N MET A 185 -11.15 5.67 -27.02
CA MET A 185 -11.84 4.63 -26.22
C MET A 185 -10.86 3.61 -25.61
N LYS A 186 -9.66 3.47 -26.19
CA LYS A 186 -8.63 2.53 -25.73
C LYS A 186 -7.77 3.12 -24.60
N HIS A 187 -7.50 4.42 -24.63
CA HIS A 187 -6.81 5.12 -23.53
C HIS A 187 -7.58 5.02 -22.21
N GLY A 188 -8.91 5.18 -22.22
CA GLY A 188 -9.71 5.12 -20.99
C GLY A 188 -9.61 3.80 -20.22
N ARG A 189 -9.56 2.64 -20.92
CA ARG A 189 -9.43 1.33 -20.26
C ARG A 189 -8.04 1.10 -19.67
N ILE A 190 -7.02 1.62 -20.35
CA ILE A 190 -5.63 1.58 -19.89
C ILE A 190 -5.46 2.45 -18.65
N ASP A 191 -6.04 3.65 -18.66
CA ASP A 191 -6.05 4.57 -17.52
C ASP A 191 -6.81 3.94 -16.34
N GLU A 192 -7.94 3.26 -16.58
CA GLU A 192 -8.67 2.51 -15.55
C GLU A 192 -7.85 1.38 -14.94
N ALA A 193 -7.13 0.60 -15.77
CA ALA A 193 -6.25 -0.47 -15.30
C ALA A 193 -5.09 0.10 -14.49
N SER A 194 -4.45 1.17 -14.98
CA SER A 194 -3.36 1.87 -14.27
C SER A 194 -3.83 2.38 -12.91
N ALA A 195 -4.98 3.05 -12.86
CA ALA A 195 -5.57 3.53 -11.62
C ALA A 195 -5.92 2.37 -10.65
N ALA A 196 -6.34 1.22 -11.17
CA ALA A 196 -6.62 0.03 -10.36
C ALA A 196 -5.35 -0.56 -9.74
N PHE A 197 -4.26 -0.69 -10.52
CA PHE A 197 -2.96 -1.17 -10.01
C PHE A 197 -2.31 -0.20 -9.03
N GLN A 198 -2.53 1.11 -9.17
CA GLN A 198 -2.14 2.05 -8.13
C GLN A 198 -2.86 1.79 -6.79
N ARG A 199 -4.12 1.31 -6.81
CA ARG A 199 -4.81 0.90 -5.58
C ARG A 199 -4.17 -0.34 -4.97
N VAL A 200 -3.74 -1.29 -5.80
CA VAL A 200 -2.98 -2.47 -5.34
C VAL A 200 -1.73 -2.03 -4.61
N ASN A 201 -0.95 -1.12 -5.20
CA ASN A 201 0.28 -0.64 -4.57
C ASN A 201 0.03 -0.01 -3.20
N ARG A 202 -0.96 0.88 -3.09
CA ARG A 202 -1.32 1.48 -1.79
C ARG A 202 -1.78 0.45 -0.76
N ALA A 203 -2.56 -0.54 -1.18
CA ALA A 203 -3.03 -1.59 -0.28
C ALA A 203 -1.88 -2.48 0.20
N LEU A 204 -0.90 -2.79 -0.67
CA LEU A 204 0.30 -3.54 -0.32
C LEU A 204 1.25 -2.76 0.60
N GLU A 205 1.40 -1.44 0.39
CA GLU A 205 2.16 -0.57 1.31
C GLU A 205 1.57 -0.64 2.72
N ARG A 206 0.25 -0.49 2.84
CA ARG A 206 -0.44 -0.61 4.12
C ARG A 206 -0.28 -2.00 4.73
N LEU A 207 -0.51 -3.06 3.95
CA LEU A 207 -0.29 -4.43 4.41
C LEU A 207 1.13 -4.64 4.93
N THR A 208 2.13 -4.05 4.27
CA THR A 208 3.54 -4.15 4.70
C THR A 208 3.77 -3.48 6.06
N ILE A 209 3.09 -2.36 6.34
CA ILE A 209 3.14 -1.70 7.65
C ILE A 209 2.53 -2.60 8.72
N GLU A 210 1.31 -3.10 8.50
CA GLU A 210 0.59 -3.92 9.48
C GLU A 210 1.30 -5.27 9.76
N LEU A 211 1.98 -5.85 8.77
CA LEU A 211 2.73 -7.11 8.93
C LEU A 211 3.99 -6.98 9.81
N ARG A 212 4.51 -5.77 10.02
CA ARG A 212 5.76 -5.53 10.76
C ARG A 212 5.66 -6.04 12.19
N ASP A 213 4.56 -5.74 12.86
CA ASP A 213 4.36 -6.04 14.28
C ASP A 213 3.80 -7.43 14.52
N VAL A 214 3.17 -8.01 13.48
CA VAL A 214 2.76 -9.40 13.51
C VAL A 214 3.98 -10.32 13.54
N GLY A 215 5.24 -9.90 13.45
CA GLY A 215 6.40 -10.80 13.58
C GLY A 215 6.44 -11.91 12.52
N ALA A 216 5.72 -11.74 11.41
CA ALA A 216 6.00 -12.46 10.18
C ALA A 216 7.32 -11.88 9.67
N GLY A 217 8.43 -12.58 9.89
CA GLY A 217 9.78 -12.02 9.78
C GLY A 217 10.07 -11.20 8.50
N PRO A 218 11.19 -10.44 8.46
CA PRO A 218 11.53 -9.46 7.43
C PRO A 218 11.51 -9.98 5.98
N VAL A 219 11.50 -11.30 5.78
CA VAL A 219 11.46 -11.98 4.48
C VAL A 219 10.13 -11.74 3.73
N ARG A 220 8.96 -11.72 4.40
CA ARG A 220 7.66 -11.60 3.71
C ARG A 220 7.31 -10.16 3.29
N GLY A 221 7.76 -9.16 4.04
CA GLY A 221 7.62 -7.74 3.64
C GLY A 221 8.50 -7.39 2.43
N VAL A 222 9.67 -8.01 2.32
CA VAL A 222 10.58 -7.84 1.18
C VAL A 222 10.01 -8.47 -0.10
N GLU A 223 9.33 -9.62 0.00
CA GLU A 223 8.66 -10.25 -1.15
C GLU A 223 7.45 -9.45 -1.65
N MET A 224 6.73 -8.71 -0.79
CA MET A 224 5.65 -7.82 -1.23
C MET A 224 6.19 -6.56 -1.92
N SER A 225 7.40 -6.11 -1.53
CA SER A 225 8.07 -4.94 -2.11
C SER A 225 8.51 -5.13 -3.57
N SER A 226 8.80 -6.37 -4.00
CA SER A 226 9.17 -6.64 -5.39
C SER A 226 8.00 -6.39 -6.35
N SER A 227 6.78 -6.76 -5.94
CA SER A 227 5.57 -6.55 -6.76
C SER A 227 5.17 -5.07 -6.85
N LEU A 228 5.44 -4.28 -5.80
CA LEU A 228 5.24 -2.82 -5.83
C LEU A 228 6.04 -2.15 -6.97
N ALA A 229 7.31 -2.54 -7.10
CA ALA A 229 8.19 -1.99 -8.13
C ALA A 229 7.74 -2.36 -9.55
N VAL A 230 7.20 -3.56 -9.72
CA VAL A 230 6.74 -4.04 -11.03
C VAL A 230 5.51 -3.25 -11.50
N PHE A 231 4.51 -3.04 -10.63
CA PHE A 231 3.30 -2.33 -11.03
C PHE A 231 3.56 -0.83 -11.30
N ASP A 232 4.42 -0.17 -10.53
CA ASP A 232 4.80 1.22 -10.81
C ASP A 232 5.51 1.31 -12.18
N VAL A 233 6.47 0.43 -12.47
CA VAL A 233 7.22 0.43 -13.75
C VAL A 233 6.33 0.09 -14.95
N VAL A 234 5.40 -0.84 -14.80
CA VAL A 234 4.49 -1.22 -15.90
C VAL A 234 3.54 -0.06 -16.23
N PHE A 235 3.01 0.62 -15.23
CA PHE A 235 1.88 1.53 -15.39
C PHE A 235 2.21 3.03 -15.38
N ASP A 236 3.44 3.44 -15.04
CA ASP A 236 3.85 4.86 -15.13
C ASP A 236 4.00 5.34 -16.59
N ASN A 237 4.24 4.44 -17.56
CA ASN A 237 4.52 4.81 -18.97
C ASN A 237 3.83 3.90 -20.00
N ILE A 238 2.73 3.22 -19.65
CA ILE A 238 2.11 2.22 -20.56
C ILE A 238 1.46 2.86 -21.80
N VAL A 239 1.29 4.18 -21.82
CA VAL A 239 0.60 4.93 -22.86
C VAL A 239 1.50 5.24 -24.07
N SER A 240 2.83 5.16 -23.94
CA SER A 240 3.76 5.75 -24.92
C SER A 240 4.54 4.79 -25.83
N ASP A 241 4.60 3.47 -25.57
CA ASP A 241 5.55 2.58 -26.27
C ASP A 241 4.93 1.35 -26.98
N TRP A 242 5.59 0.93 -28.07
CA TRP A 242 5.37 -0.33 -28.81
C TRP A 242 5.44 -1.59 -27.93
N MET A 243 5.89 -1.48 -26.67
CA MET A 243 6.10 -2.57 -25.71
C MET A 243 4.90 -2.87 -24.80
N VAL A 244 3.75 -2.24 -25.07
CA VAL A 244 2.48 -2.42 -24.37
C VAL A 244 2.14 -3.90 -24.12
N ARG A 245 2.29 -4.77 -25.14
CA ARG A 245 1.97 -6.21 -25.05
C ARG A 245 2.79 -6.94 -23.98
N ASP A 246 4.12 -6.75 -23.99
CA ASP A 246 5.03 -7.41 -23.04
C ASP A 246 4.86 -6.88 -21.62
N ARG A 247 4.44 -5.62 -21.47
CA ARG A 247 4.14 -5.04 -20.14
C ARG A 247 2.87 -5.62 -19.55
N ILE A 248 1.81 -5.84 -20.34
CA ILE A 248 0.58 -6.50 -19.88
C ILE A 248 0.83 -7.95 -19.51
N ALA A 249 1.58 -8.68 -20.36
CA ALA A 249 1.90 -10.08 -20.09
C ALA A 249 2.64 -10.22 -18.75
N ARG A 250 3.61 -9.34 -18.49
CA ARG A 250 4.31 -9.25 -17.19
C ARG A 250 3.36 -8.87 -16.04
N ALA A 251 2.54 -7.83 -16.18
CA ALA A 251 1.57 -7.47 -15.15
C ALA A 251 0.60 -8.61 -14.81
N ARG A 252 0.22 -9.41 -15.81
CA ARG A 252 -0.63 -10.58 -15.62
C ARG A 252 0.08 -11.67 -14.83
N GLU A 253 1.30 -12.03 -15.21
CA GLU A 253 2.12 -13.02 -14.52
C GLU A 253 2.36 -12.62 -13.06
N GLU A 254 2.73 -11.37 -12.84
CA GLU A 254 3.03 -10.80 -11.52
C GLU A 254 1.77 -10.69 -10.65
N SER A 255 0.61 -10.42 -11.25
CA SER A 255 -0.67 -10.45 -10.54
C SER A 255 -1.05 -11.87 -10.09
N LEU A 256 -0.77 -12.88 -10.92
CA LEU A 256 -1.04 -14.28 -10.58
C LEU A 256 -0.13 -14.76 -9.45
N ASP A 257 1.16 -14.41 -9.52
CA ASP A 257 2.14 -14.73 -8.49
C ASP A 257 1.80 -14.02 -7.16
N LEU A 258 1.53 -12.71 -7.20
CA LEU A 258 1.10 -11.97 -6.02
C LEU A 258 -0.16 -12.57 -5.39
N ARG A 259 -1.14 -13.01 -6.20
CA ARG A 259 -2.35 -13.66 -5.68
C ARG A 259 -2.02 -14.95 -4.92
N VAL A 260 -1.04 -15.74 -5.37
CA VAL A 260 -0.57 -16.92 -4.65
C VAL A 260 0.06 -16.49 -3.31
N ARG A 261 0.96 -15.51 -3.31
CA ARG A 261 1.61 -15.00 -2.10
C ARG A 261 0.60 -14.47 -1.07
N LEU A 262 -0.42 -13.72 -1.51
CA LEU A 262 -1.49 -13.21 -0.63
C LEU A 262 -2.31 -14.35 -0.03
N SER A 263 -2.61 -15.41 -0.79
CA SER A 263 -3.33 -16.59 -0.28
C SER A 263 -2.50 -17.40 0.73
N GLU A 264 -1.19 -17.53 0.51
CA GLU A 264 -0.29 -18.17 1.48
C GLU A 264 -0.17 -17.36 2.76
N LEU A 265 -0.10 -16.03 2.63
CA LEU A 265 -0.11 -15.13 3.77
C LEU A 265 -1.42 -15.23 4.56
N GLU A 266 -2.56 -15.30 3.89
CA GLU A 266 -3.88 -15.46 4.50
C GLU A 266 -3.92 -16.71 5.40
N LYS A 267 -3.49 -17.85 4.87
CA LYS A 267 -3.40 -19.11 5.62
C LYS A 267 -2.51 -18.96 6.85
N SER A 268 -1.33 -18.36 6.68
CA SER A 268 -0.38 -18.18 7.78
C SER A 268 -0.90 -17.24 8.88
N LEU A 269 -1.61 -16.16 8.50
CA LEU A 269 -2.23 -15.26 9.47
C LEU A 269 -3.39 -15.95 10.19
N ALA A 270 -4.22 -16.73 9.49
CA ALA A 270 -5.32 -17.47 10.08
C ALA A 270 -4.85 -18.53 11.09
N GLU A 271 -3.84 -19.33 10.75
CA GLU A 271 -3.22 -20.31 11.67
C GLU A 271 -2.68 -19.63 12.93
N ARG A 272 -2.02 -18.49 12.76
CA ARG A 272 -1.43 -17.76 13.87
C ARG A 272 -2.47 -17.09 14.76
N ARG A 273 -3.52 -16.54 14.16
CA ARG A 273 -4.68 -15.99 14.85
C ARG A 273 -5.32 -17.06 15.74
N LEU A 274 -5.52 -18.26 15.20
CA LEU A 274 -6.09 -19.39 15.93
C LEU A 274 -5.20 -19.77 17.13
N ALA A 275 -3.89 -19.92 16.91
CA ALA A 275 -2.95 -20.26 17.98
C ALA A 275 -2.93 -19.22 19.12
N VAL A 276 -2.97 -17.93 18.79
CA VAL A 276 -3.01 -16.86 19.80
C VAL A 276 -4.35 -16.85 20.54
N ALA A 277 -5.47 -17.06 19.84
CA ALA A 277 -6.79 -17.15 20.45
C ALA A 277 -6.92 -18.35 21.42
N GLU A 278 -6.38 -19.51 21.04
CA GLU A 278 -6.31 -20.70 21.90
C GLU A 278 -5.45 -20.45 23.14
N ARG A 279 -4.30 -19.80 22.98
CA ARG A 279 -3.45 -19.39 24.12
C ARG A 279 -4.19 -18.46 25.07
N LEU A 280 -4.91 -17.48 24.54
CA LEU A 280 -5.68 -16.52 25.34
C LEU A 280 -6.80 -17.22 26.12
N ALA A 281 -7.51 -18.16 25.49
CA ALA A 281 -8.54 -18.97 26.16
C ALA A 281 -7.94 -19.86 27.27
N SER A 282 -6.77 -20.45 27.04
CA SER A 282 -6.04 -21.24 28.04
C SER A 282 -5.63 -20.39 29.25
N LEU A 283 -5.08 -19.20 29.01
CA LEU A 283 -4.68 -18.27 30.07
C LEU A 283 -5.89 -17.77 30.88
N ALA A 284 -7.01 -17.47 30.22
CA ALA A 284 -8.25 -17.09 30.89
C ALA A 284 -8.75 -18.21 31.81
N SER A 285 -8.74 -19.46 31.32
CA SER A 285 -9.15 -20.65 32.09
C SER A 285 -8.23 -20.89 33.29
N ARG A 286 -6.91 -20.73 33.12
CA ARG A 286 -5.93 -20.86 34.21
C ARG A 286 -6.12 -19.77 35.26
N ARG A 287 -6.42 -18.53 34.85
CA ARG A 287 -6.75 -17.42 35.75
C ARG A 287 -7.97 -17.75 36.60
N GLU A 288 -9.03 -18.26 35.98
CA GLU A 288 -10.27 -18.63 36.67
C GLU A 288 -10.05 -19.76 37.69
N ALA A 289 -9.29 -20.80 37.31
CA ALA A 289 -8.95 -21.90 38.21
C ALA A 289 -8.20 -21.42 39.47
N LEU A 290 -7.22 -20.52 39.31
CA LEU A 290 -6.48 -19.94 40.44
C LEU A 290 -7.36 -19.07 41.35
N LEU A 291 -8.29 -18.32 40.77
CA LEU A 291 -9.26 -17.50 41.52
C LEU A 291 -10.28 -18.36 42.31
N LEU A 292 -10.62 -19.55 41.80
CA LEU A 292 -11.50 -20.49 42.50
C LEU A 292 -10.76 -21.28 43.58
N ALA A 293 -9.48 -21.62 43.36
CA ALA A 293 -8.64 -22.33 44.33
C ALA A 293 -8.18 -21.46 45.52
N SER A 294 -8.32 -20.14 45.41
CA SER A 294 -7.96 -19.16 46.45
C SER A 294 -9.15 -18.68 47.29
N ARG A 295 -10.34 -19.27 47.10
CA ARG A 295 -11.52 -19.13 47.97
C ARG A 295 -11.57 -20.21 49.03
#